data_AF-A0A8T0R410-F1
#
_entry.id   AF-A0A8T0R410-F1
#
_cell.length_a   1.000
_cell.length_b   1.000
_cell.length_c   1.000
_cell.angle_alpha   90.00
_cell.angle_beta   90.00
_cell.angle_gamma   90.00
#
_symmetry.space_group_name_H-M   'P 1'
#
loop_
_entity.id
_entity.type
_entity.pdbx_description
1 polymer ?
#
loop_
_entity_poly.entity_id
_entity_poly.type
_entity_poly.pdbx_seq_one_letter_code
_entity_poly.pdbx_strand_id
1 'polypeptide(L)' 'MWVFMHYSEMRSVGAQGGICSHMCRTYPGWCIHDHSCDGICKAESEANIGGACEGNPTRLCFCQTPCPS' A
#
# COMPACT_ATOMS: atom_id res chain seq x y z
N MET A 1 0.91 27.20 -4.42
CA MET A 1 -0.07 26.15 -4.78
C MET A 1 -0.01 25.09 -3.70
N TRP A 2 -0.93 25.11 -2.74
CA TRP A 2 -0.95 24.15 -1.63
C TRP A 2 -1.68 22.89 -2.11
N VAL A 3 -0.96 21.78 -2.28
CA VAL A 3 -1.58 20.49 -2.63
C VAL A 3 -2.15 19.91 -1.34
N PHE A 4 -3.48 19.86 -1.27
CA PHE A 4 -4.21 19.21 -0.19
C PHE A 4 -3.85 17.72 -0.18
N MET A 5 -3.11 17.29 0.85
CA MET A 5 -2.89 15.87 1.15
C MET A 5 -4.26 15.29 1.54
N HIS A 6 -4.88 14.52 0.64
CA HIS A 6 -6.10 13.79 0.93
C HIS A 6 -5.72 12.61 1.85
N TYR A 7 -5.88 12.80 3.15
CA TYR A 7 -5.72 11.73 4.13
C TYR A 7 -6.95 10.81 4.00
N SER A 8 -6.80 9.67 3.34
CA SER A 8 -7.85 8.65 3.30
C SER A 8 -7.93 8.01 4.69
N GLU A 9 -8.81 8.53 5.55
CA GLU A 9 -9.22 7.90 6.80
C GLU A 9 -10.00 6.62 6.49
N MET A 10 -9.31 5.50 6.38
CA MET A 10 -9.94 4.18 6.31
C MET A 10 -10.49 3.82 7.69
N ARG A 11 -11.82 3.82 7.79
CA ARG A 11 -12.61 3.40 8.95
C ARG A 11 -12.32 1.93 9.29
N SER A 12 -11.88 1.66 10.52
CA SER A 12 -11.80 0.31 11.08
C SER A 12 -13.19 -0.34 11.12
N VAL A 13 -13.45 -1.24 10.18
CA VAL A 13 -14.46 -2.29 10.34
C VAL A 13 -13.76 -3.44 11.05
N GLY A 14 -14.17 -3.73 12.30
CA GLY A 14 -13.59 -4.84 13.05
C GLY A 14 -13.74 -6.15 12.28
N ALA A 15 -12.63 -6.86 12.05
CA ALA A 15 -12.61 -8.16 11.40
C ALA A 15 -11.34 -8.92 11.79
N GLN A 16 -11.48 -10.22 12.06
CA GLN A 16 -10.37 -11.12 12.36
C GLN A 16 -9.19 -10.93 11.40
N GLY A 17 -8.01 -10.55 11.91
CA GLY A 17 -6.71 -10.63 11.21
C GLY A 17 -6.74 -10.24 9.73
N GLY A 18 -7.31 -9.08 9.40
CA GLY A 18 -7.36 -8.60 8.02
C GLY A 18 -5.99 -8.16 7.51
N ILE A 19 -5.81 -8.15 6.19
CA ILE A 19 -4.67 -7.50 5.54
C ILE A 19 -5.10 -6.08 5.14
N CYS A 20 -4.39 -5.09 5.67
CA CYS A 20 -4.56 -3.68 5.36
C CYS A 20 -3.61 -3.32 4.22
N SER A 21 -4.07 -2.47 3.30
CA SER A 21 -3.24 -1.99 2.19
C SER A 21 -3.05 -0.48 2.29
N HIS A 22 -1.82 0.00 2.12
CA HIS A 22 -1.51 1.42 2.04
C HIS A 22 -0.63 1.71 0.82
N MET A 23 -0.75 2.90 0.25
CA MET A 23 0.07 3.28 -0.91
C MET A 23 1.56 3.29 -0.53
N CYS A 24 2.39 2.69 -1.38
CA CYS A 24 3.84 2.71 -1.22
C CYS A 24 4.36 4.14 -1.46
N ARG A 25 5.26 4.60 -0.59
CA ARG A 25 5.79 5.98 -0.68
C ARG A 25 7.00 6.07 -1.59
N THR A 26 7.70 4.94 -1.74
CA THR A 26 9.01 4.87 -2.41
C THR A 26 8.94 4.29 -3.82
N TYR A 27 7.85 3.62 -4.21
CA TYR A 27 7.73 3.03 -5.54
C TYR A 27 7.60 4.12 -6.62
N PRO A 28 8.52 4.19 -7.60
CA PRO A 28 8.47 5.23 -8.62
C PRO A 28 7.42 4.94 -9.69
N GLY A 29 6.48 5.86 -9.86
CA GLY A 29 5.56 5.86 -11.00
C GLY A 29 4.60 4.68 -11.04
N TRP A 30 4.48 4.07 -12.23
CA TRP A 30 3.47 3.06 -12.51
C TRP A 30 3.96 1.67 -12.12
N CYS A 31 3.10 0.94 -11.42
CA CYS A 31 3.39 -0.39 -10.93
C CYS A 31 3.08 -1.42 -12.02
N ILE A 32 4.12 -1.87 -12.71
CA ILE A 32 4.02 -2.86 -13.80
C ILE A 32 4.19 -4.28 -13.26
N HIS A 33 5.05 -4.46 -12.25
CA HIS A 33 5.42 -5.77 -11.71
C HIS A 33 5.15 -5.86 -10.21
N ASP A 34 4.22 -6.75 -9.83
CA ASP A 34 3.85 -6.98 -8.44
C ASP A 34 5.06 -7.41 -7.57
N HIS A 35 5.99 -8.19 -8.12
CA HIS A 35 7.22 -8.60 -7.41
C HIS A 35 8.13 -7.43 -7.03
N SER A 36 8.22 -6.40 -7.90
CA SER A 36 8.99 -5.20 -7.58
C SER A 36 8.33 -4.41 -6.46
N CYS A 37 6.99 -4.33 -6.46
CA CYS A 37 6.23 -3.69 -5.39
C CYS A 37 6.39 -4.43 -4.06
N ASP A 38 6.29 -5.77 -4.06
CA ASP A 38 6.50 -6.59 -2.87
C ASP A 38 7.88 -6.37 -2.22
N GLY A 39 8.95 -6.42 -3.02
CA GLY A 39 10.30 -6.21 -2.53
C GLY A 39 10.53 -4.81 -1.95
N ILE A 40 10.00 -3.77 -2.62
CA ILE A 40 10.10 -2.39 -2.13
C ILE A 40 9.28 -2.21 -0.84
N CYS A 41 8.08 -2.76 -0.77
CA CYS A 41 7.25 -2.67 0.42
C CYS A 41 7.90 -3.33 1.63
N LYS A 42 8.48 -4.53 1.47
CA LYS A 42 9.24 -5.20 2.54
C LYS A 42 10.51 -4.43 2.95
N ALA A 43 11.14 -3.71 2.02
CA ALA A 43 12.28 -2.85 2.32
C ALA A 43 11.88 -1.51 2.95
N GLU A 44 10.68 -1.00 2.68
CA GLU A 44 10.17 0.27 3.24
C GLU A 44 9.85 0.14 4.73
N SER A 45 9.36 -1.02 5.17
CA SER A 45 9.06 -1.28 6.59
C SER A 45 9.06 -2.76 6.91
N GLU A 46 9.63 -3.13 8.06
CA GLU A 46 9.56 -4.50 8.61
C GLU A 46 8.13 -4.91 9.00
N ALA A 47 7.21 -3.95 9.14
CA ALA A 47 5.79 -4.21 9.39
C ALA A 47 5.03 -4.66 8.14
N ASN A 48 5.59 -4.43 6.95
CA ASN A 48 4.97 -4.80 5.69
C ASN A 48 5.20 -6.29 5.41
N ILE A 49 4.10 -7.02 5.17
CA ILE A 49 4.13 -8.44 4.84
C ILE A 49 4.21 -8.69 3.33
N GLY A 50 4.01 -7.65 2.52
CA GLY A 50 4.19 -7.69 1.07
C GLY A 50 3.67 -6.45 0.37
N GLY A 51 3.42 -6.57 -0.93
CA GLY A 51 2.84 -5.49 -1.74
C GLY A 51 2.33 -5.97 -3.09
N ALA A 52 1.36 -5.25 -3.66
CA ALA A 52 0.77 -5.53 -4.97
C ALA A 52 0.50 -4.26 -5.76
N CYS A 53 0.50 -4.38 -7.09
CA CYS A 53 0.16 -3.31 -8.02
C CYS A 53 -1.37 -3.26 -8.20
N GLU A 54 -2.01 -2.28 -7.59
CA GLU A 54 -3.47 -2.10 -7.60
C GLU A 54 -3.88 -0.88 -8.43
N GLY A 55 -5.06 -0.94 -9.05
CA GLY A 55 -5.63 0.13 -9.88
C GLY A 55 -5.74 -0.20 -11.37
N ASN A 56 -6.64 0.47 -12.08
CA ASN A 56 -6.84 0.32 -13.53
C ASN A 56 -7.33 1.66 -14.11
N PRO A 57 -6.71 2.25 -15.15
CA PRO A 57 -5.54 1.77 -15.90
C PRO A 57 -4.20 2.07 -15.19
N THR A 58 -4.21 3.00 -14.25
CA THR A 58 -3.02 3.41 -13.50
C THR A 58 -2.81 2.53 -12.29
N ARG A 59 -2.02 1.47 -12.48
CA ARG A 59 -1.56 0.61 -11.39
C ARG A 59 -0.54 1.37 -10.54
N LEU A 60 -0.79 1.48 -9.25
CA LEU A 60 0.14 2.01 -8.25
C LEU A 60 0.51 0.89 -7.28
N CYS A 61 1.67 1.02 -6.64
CA CYS A 61 2.12 0.03 -5.66
C CYS A 61 1.44 0.27 -4.32
N PHE A 62 0.81 -0.76 -3.76
CA PHE A 62 0.22 -0.76 -2.42
C PHE A 62 0.92 -1.82 -1.56
N CYS A 63 1.47 -1.38 -0.45
CA CYS A 63 2.06 -2.24 0.57
C CYS A 63 0.98 -2.82 1.48
N GLN A 64 1.17 -4.06 1.87
CA GLN A 64 0.25 -4.83 2.69
C GLN A 64 0.82 -5.02 4.08
N THR A 65 0.02 -4.75 5.10
CA THR A 65 0.34 -4.92 6.52
C THR A 65 -0.77 -5.72 7.20
N PRO A 66 -0.47 -6.45 8.29
CA PRO A 66 -1.54 -6.96 9.15
C PRO A 66 -2.30 -5.76 9.76
N CYS A 67 -3.63 -5.77 9.64
CA CYS A 67 -4.45 -4.74 10.28
C CYS A 67 -4.33 -4.85 11.81
N PRO A 68 -4.29 -3.71 12.53
CA PRO A 68 -4.44 -3.75 13.97
C PRO A 68 -5.80 -4.36 14.32
N SER A 69 -5.80 -5.34 15.23
CA SER A 69 -6.97 -6.04 15.74
C SER A 69 -7.84 -5.16 16.64
#